data_AF-A0A2S5LHB4-F1
#
_entry.id   AF-A0A2S5LHB4-F1
#
_cell.length_a   1.000
_cell.length_b   1.000
_cell.length_c   1.000
_cell.angle_alpha   90.00
_cell.angle_beta   90.00
_cell.angle_gamma   90.00
#
_symmetry.space_group_name_H-M   'P 1'
#
loop_
_entity.id
_entity.type
_entity.pdbx_description
1 polymer ?
#
loop_
_entity_poly.entity_id
_entity_poly.type
_entity_poly.pdbx_seq_one_letter_code
_entity_poly.pdbx_strand_id
1 'polypeptide(L)'
;GLGNTVWDAYENNAVWQSLVEKLWKYQWLNTYTPLTKELSDTIYYYTQGVIDILIKLFILIQIRLISVHEQRKGEEIITPGLIQQVANENLKLVEPMLNALRNKDMKALARYDDLLPFQSHFDKIVKEALDSHSVTDWVPAKPAPLHDAQDDVNAQLTLSLKLMGIAEDVIKLIVEKVLSENPNGDMLTLMAAVISELKKTKTGKKQSASRLKLVAANEDINDLRLIVKREGSETPYQKLLAAGMIRFPVEERFA
;
A
#
# COMPACT_ATOMS: atom_id res chain seq x y z
N GLY A 1 -1.99 -10.16 4.11
CA GLY A 1 -2.40 -8.77 4.38
C GLY A 1 -1.21 -8.05 4.97
N LEU A 2 -0.89 -6.85 4.48
CA LEU A 2 0.19 -6.03 5.03
C LEU A 2 -0.31 -5.40 6.32
N GLY A 3 0.10 -5.95 7.47
CA GLY A 3 -0.25 -5.52 8.81
C GLY A 3 0.63 -4.38 9.31
N ASN A 4 0.44 -3.20 8.73
CA ASN A 4 0.88 -1.94 9.33
C ASN A 4 -0.11 -0.86 8.91
N THR A 5 -1.28 -0.84 9.54
CA THR A 5 -2.23 0.26 9.38
C THR A 5 -2.22 0.99 10.71
N VAL A 6 -1.60 2.17 10.73
CA VAL A 6 -1.67 3.08 11.87
C VAL A 6 -3.14 3.28 12.20
N TRP A 7 -3.52 2.96 13.44
CA TRP A 7 -4.88 3.13 13.92
C TRP A 7 -5.03 4.58 14.39
N ASP A 8 -5.14 5.52 13.47
CA ASP A 8 -5.36 6.92 13.83
C ASP A 8 -6.79 7.12 14.35
N ALA A 9 -6.90 7.33 15.66
CA ALA A 9 -8.13 7.71 16.31
C ALA A 9 -8.44 9.19 16.03
N TYR A 10 -9.56 9.45 15.37
CA TYR A 10 -10.00 10.82 15.09
C TYR A 10 -10.54 11.49 16.35
N GLU A 11 -10.20 12.76 16.56
CA GLU A 11 -10.89 13.58 17.55
C GLU A 11 -12.36 13.78 17.16
N ASN A 12 -13.23 14.04 18.14
CA ASN A 12 -14.63 14.38 17.92
C ASN A 12 -14.82 15.78 17.32
N ASN A 13 -14.29 15.99 16.12
CA ASN A 13 -14.30 17.26 15.41
C ASN A 13 -15.23 17.21 14.18
N ALA A 14 -15.30 18.30 13.43
CA ALA A 14 -16.17 18.41 12.26
C ALA A 14 -15.91 17.33 11.19
N VAL A 15 -14.66 16.86 11.06
CA VAL A 15 -14.29 15.81 10.10
C VAL A 15 -14.91 14.48 10.53
N TRP A 16 -14.75 14.12 11.81
CA TRP A 16 -15.39 12.93 12.37
C TRP A 16 -16.92 12.99 12.25
N GLN A 17 -17.52 14.12 12.62
CA GLN A 17 -18.97 14.29 12.52
C GLN A 17 -19.46 14.13 11.07
N SER A 18 -18.76 14.71 10.10
CA SER A 18 -19.08 14.54 8.68
C SER A 18 -18.94 13.09 8.20
N LEU A 19 -17.96 12.34 8.71
CA LEU A 19 -17.81 10.91 8.44
C LEU A 19 -19.02 10.14 8.97
N VAL A 20 -19.40 10.36 10.23
CA VAL A 20 -20.56 9.69 10.85
C VAL A 20 -21.84 10.02 10.09
N GLU A 21 -22.07 11.29 9.73
CA GLU A 21 -23.23 11.73 8.93
C GLU A 21 -23.30 11.03 7.57
N LYS A 22 -22.16 10.84 6.88
CA LYS A 22 -22.11 10.10 5.61
C LYS A 22 -22.38 8.62 5.82
N LEU A 23 -21.75 8.01 6.83
CA LEU A 23 -21.96 6.60 7.17
C LEU A 23 -23.43 6.32 7.52
N TRP A 24 -24.09 7.24 8.22
CA TRP A 24 -25.47 7.08 8.69
C TRP A 24 -26.50 6.90 7.58
N LYS A 25 -26.17 7.33 6.35
CA LYS A 25 -27.00 7.15 5.15
C LYS A 25 -27.08 5.69 4.70
N TYR A 26 -26.13 4.85 5.12
CA TYR A 26 -26.07 3.44 4.75
C TYR A 26 -26.84 2.55 5.73
N GLN A 27 -28.05 2.99 6.12
CA GLN A 27 -28.96 2.16 6.90
C GLN A 27 -29.71 1.20 5.98
N TRP A 28 -29.58 -0.09 6.24
CA TRP A 28 -30.23 -1.20 5.53
C TRP A 28 -31.38 -1.77 6.39
N LEU A 29 -32.06 -0.85 7.10
CA LEU A 29 -33.17 -1.12 8.00
C LEU A 29 -34.49 -0.75 7.31
N ASN A 30 -35.56 -1.45 7.68
CA ASN A 30 -36.93 -1.17 7.24
C ASN A 30 -37.41 0.22 7.70
N THR A 31 -36.88 0.72 8.82
CA THR A 31 -37.19 2.05 9.35
C THR A 31 -35.92 2.87 9.45
N TYR A 32 -35.84 3.97 8.71
CA TYR A 32 -34.70 4.87 8.80
C TYR A 32 -34.71 5.62 10.13
N THR A 33 -33.59 5.58 10.85
CA THR A 33 -33.40 6.35 12.09
C THR A 33 -32.58 7.61 11.80
N PRO A 34 -33.12 8.82 12.00
CA PRO A 34 -32.35 10.06 11.85
C PRO A 34 -31.16 10.12 12.83
N LEU A 35 -30.02 10.62 12.37
CA LEU A 35 -28.86 10.85 13.24
C LEU A 35 -29.16 12.02 14.18
N THR A 36 -29.26 11.76 15.47
CA THR A 36 -29.34 12.79 16.51
C THR A 36 -27.96 13.04 17.10
N LYS A 37 -27.80 14.18 17.78
CA LYS A 37 -26.56 14.47 18.53
C LYS A 37 -26.26 13.39 19.57
N GLU A 38 -27.28 12.91 20.27
CA GLU A 38 -27.15 11.83 21.26
C GLU A 38 -26.62 10.53 20.63
N LEU A 39 -27.13 10.15 19.46
CA LEU A 39 -26.65 8.97 18.73
C LEU A 39 -25.20 9.15 18.26
N SER A 40 -24.86 10.33 17.74
CA SER A 40 -23.48 10.66 17.31
C SER A 40 -22.50 10.61 18.49
N ASP A 41 -22.86 11.22 19.62
CA ASP A 41 -22.05 11.23 20.83
C ASP A 41 -21.89 9.81 21.41
N THR A 42 -22.95 8.99 21.36
CA THR A 42 -22.92 7.59 21.81
C THR A 42 -21.99 6.76 20.92
N ILE A 43 -22.11 6.89 19.60
CA ILE A 43 -21.21 6.24 18.64
C ILE A 43 -19.75 6.63 18.92
N TYR A 44 -19.46 7.92 19.08
CA TYR A 44 -18.11 8.38 19.41
C TYR A 44 -17.62 7.77 20.73
N TYR A 45 -18.48 7.71 21.75
CA TYR A 45 -18.12 7.12 23.04
C TYR A 45 -17.64 5.66 22.92
N TYR A 46 -18.31 4.84 22.11
CA TYR A 46 -17.95 3.42 21.96
C TYR A 46 -16.89 3.14 20.88
N THR A 47 -16.53 4.13 20.07
CA THR A 47 -15.55 3.96 18.97
C THR A 47 -14.28 4.74 19.18
N GLN A 48 -14.33 5.81 19.98
CA GLN A 48 -13.23 6.73 20.27
C GLN A 48 -12.51 7.21 19.00
N GLY A 49 -13.27 7.48 17.93
CA GLY A 49 -12.70 7.99 16.69
C GLY A 49 -12.05 6.94 15.78
N VAL A 50 -12.06 5.67 16.17
CA VAL A 50 -11.46 4.59 15.38
C VAL A 50 -12.43 4.16 14.28
N ILE A 51 -12.08 4.47 13.02
CA ILE A 51 -12.96 4.27 11.85
C ILE A 51 -13.38 2.81 11.66
N ASP A 52 -12.44 1.87 11.78
CA ASP A 52 -12.74 0.45 11.59
C ASP A 52 -13.71 -0.10 12.66
N ILE A 53 -13.56 0.37 13.91
CA ILE A 53 -14.50 0.05 15.00
C ILE A 53 -15.86 0.68 14.75
N LEU A 54 -15.91 1.94 14.28
CA LEU A 54 -17.15 2.62 13.88
C LEU A 54 -17.93 1.81 12.84
N ILE A 55 -17.27 1.40 11.75
CA ILE A 55 -17.93 0.67 10.66
C ILE A 55 -18.45 -0.68 11.18
N LYS A 56 -17.61 -1.43 11.90
CA LYS A 56 -17.99 -2.74 12.46
C LYS A 56 -19.14 -2.64 13.45
N LEU A 57 -19.09 -1.67 14.37
CA LEU A 57 -20.17 -1.44 15.34
C LEU A 57 -21.47 -1.09 14.61
N PHE A 58 -21.42 -0.22 13.60
CA PHE A 58 -22.60 0.18 12.82
C PHE A 58 -23.22 -1.00 12.05
N ILE A 59 -22.39 -1.90 11.50
CA ILE A 59 -22.87 -3.13 10.86
C ILE A 59 -23.54 -4.06 11.89
N LEU A 60 -22.89 -4.28 13.05
CA LEU A 60 -23.40 -5.17 14.10
C LEU A 60 -24.75 -4.70 14.68
N ILE A 61 -24.93 -3.39 14.85
CA ILE A 61 -26.20 -2.80 15.30
C ILE A 61 -27.34 -3.17 14.34
N GLN A 62 -27.08 -3.10 13.04
CA GLN A 62 -28.09 -3.37 12.02
C GLN A 62 -28.41 -4.85 11.91
N ILE A 63 -27.38 -5.72 11.94
CA ILE A 63 -27.57 -7.17 12.02
C ILE A 63 -28.44 -7.53 13.23
N ARG A 64 -28.19 -6.91 14.39
CA ARG A 64 -28.96 -7.14 15.61
C ARG A 64 -30.43 -6.75 15.44
N LEU A 65 -30.71 -5.59 14.85
CA LEU A 65 -32.08 -5.13 14.61
C LEU A 65 -32.82 -6.05 13.65
N ILE A 66 -32.22 -6.39 12.52
CA ILE A 66 -32.79 -7.30 11.52
C ILE A 66 -33.10 -8.66 12.15
N SER A 67 -32.15 -9.21 12.92
CA SER A 67 -32.33 -10.51 13.59
C SER A 67 -33.47 -10.50 14.61
N VAL A 68 -33.65 -9.40 15.35
CA VAL A 68 -34.74 -9.27 16.32
C VAL A 68 -36.08 -9.05 15.63
N HIS A 69 -36.10 -8.29 14.52
CA HIS A 69 -37.30 -8.09 13.71
C HIS A 69 -37.86 -9.41 13.17
N GLU A 70 -37.00 -10.27 12.60
CA GLU A 70 -37.40 -11.59 12.11
C GLU A 70 -38.05 -12.46 13.19
N GLN A 71 -37.59 -12.35 14.45
CA GLN A 71 -38.08 -13.16 15.56
C GLN A 71 -39.35 -12.60 16.23
N ARG A 72 -39.49 -11.28 16.32
CA ARG A 72 -40.50 -10.62 17.19
C ARG A 72 -41.36 -9.56 16.50
N LYS A 73 -41.13 -9.27 15.20
CA LYS A 73 -41.81 -8.22 14.43
C LYS A 73 -41.83 -6.86 15.15
N GLY A 74 -40.67 -6.44 15.67
CA GLY A 74 -40.47 -5.11 16.27
C GLY A 74 -39.98 -4.07 15.27
N GLU A 75 -39.97 -2.79 15.63
CA GLU A 75 -39.43 -1.72 14.79
C GLU A 75 -37.90 -1.74 14.76
N GLU A 76 -37.31 -1.49 13.59
CA GLU A 76 -35.87 -1.46 13.39
C GLU A 76 -35.29 -0.07 13.65
N ILE A 77 -35.37 0.39 14.90
CA ILE A 77 -34.93 1.73 15.31
C ILE A 77 -33.60 1.66 16.06
N ILE A 78 -32.63 2.47 15.64
CA ILE A 78 -31.35 2.61 16.33
C ILE A 78 -31.53 3.50 17.55
N THR A 79 -31.18 3.00 18.74
CA THR A 79 -31.24 3.76 19.99
C THR A 79 -29.88 3.80 20.70
N PRO A 80 -29.60 4.78 21.55
CA PRO A 80 -28.38 4.81 22.36
C PRO A 80 -28.20 3.54 23.20
N GLY A 81 -29.29 3.04 23.80
CA GLY A 81 -29.27 1.81 24.60
C GLY A 81 -28.90 0.57 23.76
N LEU A 82 -29.37 0.48 22.51
CA LEU A 82 -28.98 -0.58 21.60
C LEU A 82 -27.49 -0.49 21.23
N ILE A 83 -26.99 0.70 20.92
CA ILE A 83 -25.56 0.92 20.61
C ILE A 83 -24.70 0.45 21.79
N GLN A 84 -25.06 0.87 23.01
CA GLN A 84 -24.40 0.44 24.24
C GLN A 84 -24.43 -1.08 24.40
N GLN A 85 -25.59 -1.71 24.23
CA GLN A 85 -25.71 -3.16 24.36
C GLN A 85 -24.80 -3.88 23.37
N VAL A 86 -24.85 -3.53 22.09
CA VAL A 86 -24.06 -4.17 21.04
C VAL A 86 -22.57 -3.94 21.27
N ALA A 87 -22.16 -2.73 21.68
CA ALA A 87 -20.77 -2.44 22.00
C ALA A 87 -20.27 -3.29 23.18
N ASN A 88 -21.03 -3.36 24.28
CA ASN A 88 -20.65 -4.13 25.46
C ASN A 88 -20.60 -5.64 25.20
N GLU A 89 -21.42 -6.15 24.27
CA GLU A 89 -21.42 -7.56 23.89
C GLU A 89 -20.23 -7.91 22.98
N ASN A 90 -19.90 -7.04 22.01
CA ASN A 90 -19.03 -7.40 20.88
C ASN A 90 -17.65 -6.73 20.90
N LEU A 91 -17.45 -5.63 21.64
CA LEU A 91 -16.19 -4.88 21.68
C LEU A 91 -15.34 -5.17 22.91
N LYS A 92 -15.68 -6.18 23.72
CA LYS A 92 -14.98 -6.51 24.99
C LYS A 92 -13.46 -6.63 24.85
N LEU A 93 -12.99 -7.20 23.73
CA LEU A 93 -11.55 -7.38 23.48
C LEU A 93 -10.82 -6.04 23.25
N VAL A 94 -11.49 -5.09 22.61
CA VAL A 94 -10.93 -3.76 22.29
C VAL A 94 -11.35 -2.70 23.31
N GLU A 95 -12.22 -3.03 24.27
CA GLU A 95 -12.69 -2.11 25.30
C GLU A 95 -11.55 -1.51 26.14
N PRO A 96 -10.52 -2.25 26.61
CA PRO A 96 -9.40 -1.65 27.35
C PRO A 96 -8.65 -0.61 26.53
N MET A 97 -8.51 -0.86 25.23
CA MET A 97 -7.88 0.04 24.26
C MET A 97 -8.69 1.32 24.08
N LEU A 98 -10.01 1.18 23.88
CA LEU A 98 -10.93 2.31 23.78
C LEU A 98 -10.95 3.15 25.07
N ASN A 99 -10.89 2.50 26.24
CA ASN A 99 -10.79 3.19 27.52
C ASN A 99 -9.47 3.98 27.64
N ALA A 100 -8.35 3.42 27.15
CA ALA A 100 -7.07 4.12 27.11
C ALA A 100 -7.12 5.38 26.23
N LEU A 101 -7.74 5.29 25.04
CA LEU A 101 -7.98 6.43 24.14
C LEU A 101 -8.86 7.49 24.82
N ARG A 102 -9.96 7.07 25.44
CA ARG A 102 -10.93 7.97 26.10
C ARG A 102 -10.29 8.77 27.24
N ASN A 103 -9.50 8.10 28.05
CA ASN A 103 -8.84 8.69 29.21
C ASN A 103 -7.53 9.41 28.86
N LYS A 104 -7.10 9.37 27.59
CA LYS A 104 -5.78 9.84 27.14
C LYS A 104 -4.64 9.25 27.99
N ASP A 105 -4.78 7.99 28.40
CA ASP A 105 -3.79 7.32 29.23
C ASP A 105 -2.63 6.83 28.37
N MET A 106 -1.59 7.65 28.25
CA MET A 106 -0.39 7.36 27.46
C MET A 106 0.34 6.09 27.92
N LYS A 107 0.24 5.70 29.20
CA LYS A 107 0.88 4.48 29.71
C LYS A 107 0.13 3.25 29.24
N ALA A 108 -1.20 3.30 29.23
CA ALA A 108 -2.03 2.23 28.68
C ALA A 108 -1.91 2.17 27.15
N LEU A 109 -1.87 3.31 26.46
CA LEU A 109 -1.67 3.40 25.01
C LEU A 109 -0.31 2.89 24.55
N ALA A 110 0.73 2.98 25.38
CA ALA A 110 2.04 2.42 25.07
C ALA A 110 2.05 0.88 24.89
N ARG A 111 0.96 0.19 25.27
CA ARG A 111 0.75 -1.24 25.01
C ARG A 111 0.20 -1.53 23.60
N TYR A 112 -0.21 -0.48 22.89
CA TYR A 112 -0.83 -0.54 21.57
C TYR A 112 -0.03 0.32 20.61
N ASP A 113 1.07 -0.23 20.08
CA ASP A 113 2.04 0.52 19.28
C ASP A 113 1.40 1.24 18.08
N ASP A 114 0.38 0.63 17.45
CA ASP A 114 -0.29 1.21 16.29
C ASP A 114 -1.22 2.42 16.59
N LEU A 115 -1.50 2.71 17.86
CA LEU A 115 -2.36 3.84 18.29
C LEU A 115 -1.56 5.07 18.73
N LEU A 116 -0.24 4.94 18.83
CA LEU A 116 0.58 6.08 19.17
C LEU A 116 0.57 7.05 17.98
N PRO A 117 0.33 8.36 18.22
CA PRO A 117 0.50 9.36 17.18
C PRO A 117 1.84 9.14 16.50
N PHE A 118 1.88 9.22 15.16
CA PHE A 118 3.07 8.90 14.39
C PHE A 118 4.35 9.56 14.97
N GLN A 119 4.24 10.81 15.43
CA GLN A 119 5.34 11.52 16.08
C GLN A 119 5.83 10.83 17.36
N SER A 120 4.92 10.41 18.24
CA SER A 120 5.27 9.71 19.48
C SER A 120 5.82 8.30 19.23
N HIS A 121 5.31 7.61 18.21
CA HIS A 121 5.84 6.33 17.77
C HIS A 121 7.25 6.49 17.16
N PHE A 122 7.45 7.50 16.32
CA PHE A 122 8.75 7.87 15.76
C PHE A 122 9.76 8.22 16.86
N ASP A 123 9.37 9.07 17.81
CA ASP A 123 10.22 9.46 18.95
C ASP A 123 10.60 8.23 19.80
N LYS A 124 9.69 7.27 19.99
CA LYS A 124 9.96 5.99 20.68
C LYS A 124 10.98 5.15 19.91
N ILE A 125 10.80 4.97 18.61
CA ILE A 125 11.74 4.24 17.74
C ILE A 125 13.12 4.90 17.76
N VAL A 126 13.17 6.22 17.61
CA VAL A 126 14.41 6.99 17.63
C VAL A 126 15.09 6.85 18.98
N LYS A 127 14.35 7.01 20.08
CA LYS A 127 14.90 6.84 21.43
C LYS A 127 15.42 5.43 21.68
N GLU A 128 14.68 4.40 21.26
CA GLU A 128 15.10 3.00 21.41
C GLU A 128 16.31 2.67 20.53
N ALA A 129 16.40 3.24 19.33
CA ALA A 129 17.59 3.15 18.48
C ALA A 129 18.80 3.87 19.08
N LEU A 130 18.60 5.02 19.75
CA LEU A 130 19.65 5.74 20.47
C LEU A 130 20.08 5.02 21.77
N ASP A 131 19.13 4.45 22.52
CA ASP A 131 19.38 3.75 23.78
C ASP A 131 19.98 2.36 23.56
N SER A 132 19.65 1.68 22.45
CA SER A 132 20.26 0.40 22.04
C SER A 132 21.68 0.55 21.50
N HIS A 133 22.13 1.76 21.19
CA HIS A 133 23.54 2.08 20.93
C HIS A 133 24.23 2.53 22.22
N SER A 134 24.33 1.64 23.20
CA SER A 134 25.43 1.74 24.17
C SER A 134 26.74 1.67 23.38
N VAL A 135 27.45 2.79 23.33
CA VAL A 135 28.68 3.06 22.57
C VAL A 135 29.83 2.16 23.05
N THR A 136 29.81 0.88 22.70
CA THR A 136 30.96 -0.01 22.98
C THR A 136 31.47 -0.79 21.78
N ASP A 137 30.72 -0.91 20.68
CA ASP A 137 31.21 -1.57 19.45
C ASP A 137 31.14 -0.70 18.17
N TRP A 138 30.94 0.62 18.30
CA TRP A 138 31.14 1.51 17.16
C TRP A 138 32.64 1.64 16.88
N VAL A 139 33.13 0.81 15.95
CA VAL A 139 34.39 1.08 15.25
C VAL A 139 34.08 2.21 14.26
N PRO A 140 34.70 3.40 14.38
CA PRO A 140 34.62 4.37 13.31
C PRO A 140 35.11 3.70 12.04
N ALA A 141 34.20 3.47 11.09
CA ALA A 141 34.62 3.24 9.72
C ALA A 141 35.49 4.45 9.34
N LYS A 142 36.75 4.18 9.00
CA LYS A 142 37.72 5.18 8.55
C LYS A 142 36.99 6.14 7.61
N PRO A 143 36.98 7.47 7.87
CA PRO A 143 36.23 8.40 7.03
C PRO A 143 36.65 8.16 5.59
N ALA A 144 35.67 7.78 4.76
CA ALA A 144 35.89 7.72 3.32
C ALA A 144 36.40 9.11 2.90
N PRO A 145 37.41 9.19 2.00
CA PRO A 145 37.87 10.47 1.50
C PRO A 145 36.68 11.30 1.04
N LEU A 146 36.66 12.59 1.41
CA LEU A 146 35.71 13.56 0.86
C LEU A 146 35.79 13.43 -0.67
N HIS A 147 34.76 12.86 -1.30
CA HIS A 147 34.68 12.84 -2.76
C HIS A 147 34.44 14.29 -3.21
N ASP A 148 35.19 14.72 -4.22
CA ASP A 148 35.04 16.06 -4.76
C ASP A 148 33.63 16.19 -5.37
N ALA A 149 33.04 17.40 -5.37
CA ALA A 149 31.70 17.64 -5.93
C ALA A 149 31.55 17.15 -7.39
N GLN A 150 32.67 17.03 -8.11
CA GLN A 150 32.76 16.46 -9.45
C GLN A 150 32.43 14.96 -9.48
N ASP A 151 32.85 14.20 -8.47
CA ASP A 151 32.61 12.76 -8.39
C ASP A 151 31.14 12.43 -8.11
N ASP A 152 30.46 13.28 -7.33
CA ASP A 152 29.02 13.18 -7.10
C ASP A 152 28.21 13.46 -8.38
N VAL A 153 28.61 14.46 -9.17
CA VAL A 153 27.97 14.76 -10.46
C VAL A 153 28.20 13.63 -11.46
N ASN A 154 29.39 13.03 -11.48
CA ASN A 154 29.72 11.90 -12.35
C ASN A 154 28.92 10.64 -11.98
N ALA A 155 28.75 10.37 -10.68
CA ALA A 155 27.93 9.27 -10.19
C ALA A 155 26.45 9.46 -10.55
N GLN A 156 25.92 10.67 -10.41
CA GLN A 156 24.55 11.01 -10.79
C GLN A 156 24.30 10.95 -12.30
N LEU A 157 25.25 11.40 -13.12
CA LEU A 157 25.18 11.30 -14.58
C LEU A 157 25.17 9.83 -15.03
N THR A 158 26.07 9.02 -14.45
CA THR A 158 26.16 7.57 -14.74
C THR A 158 24.85 6.84 -14.38
N LEU A 159 24.27 7.15 -13.22
CA LEU A 159 22.99 6.58 -12.78
C LEU A 159 21.85 6.97 -13.74
N SER A 160 21.79 8.23 -14.14
CA SER A 160 20.75 8.74 -15.03
C SER A 160 20.79 8.10 -16.42
N LEU A 161 21.99 7.83 -16.94
CA LEU A 161 22.18 7.15 -18.24
C LEU A 161 21.84 5.66 -18.18
N LYS A 162 22.12 5.00 -17.05
CA LYS A 162 21.72 3.61 -16.80
C LYS A 162 20.20 3.48 -16.74
N LEU A 163 19.52 4.42 -16.08
CA LEU A 163 18.06 4.49 -16.04
C LEU A 163 17.44 4.74 -17.43
N MET A 164 18.16 5.43 -18.32
CA MET A 164 17.76 5.64 -19.71
C MET A 164 17.97 4.40 -20.60
N GLY A 165 18.43 3.29 -20.03
CA GLY A 165 18.59 2.00 -20.71
C GLY A 165 19.86 1.89 -21.56
N ILE A 166 20.86 2.74 -21.32
CA ILE A 166 22.15 2.68 -22.02
C ILE A 166 23.04 1.65 -21.32
N ALA A 167 23.71 0.80 -22.11
CA ALA A 167 24.59 -0.23 -21.58
C ALA A 167 25.87 0.38 -20.94
N GLU A 168 26.34 -0.24 -19.86
CA GLU A 168 27.37 0.29 -18.96
C GLU A 168 28.75 0.46 -19.61
N ASP A 169 29.04 -0.31 -20.65
CA ASP A 169 30.20 -0.21 -21.52
C ASP A 169 30.19 1.07 -22.37
N VAL A 170 29.01 1.47 -22.86
CA VAL A 170 28.81 2.69 -23.64
C VAL A 170 28.81 3.93 -22.73
N ILE A 171 28.28 3.80 -21.51
CA ILE A 171 28.20 4.92 -20.55
C ILE A 171 29.59 5.45 -20.20
N LYS A 172 30.54 4.56 -19.85
CA LYS A 172 31.90 4.98 -19.46
C LYS A 172 32.57 5.82 -20.54
N LEU A 173 32.45 5.38 -21.79
CA LEU A 173 33.06 6.04 -22.94
C LEU A 173 32.43 7.41 -23.21
N ILE A 174 31.11 7.52 -23.09
CA ILE A 174 30.39 8.78 -23.33
C ILE A 174 30.63 9.77 -22.18
N VAL A 175 30.58 9.31 -20.92
CA VAL A 175 30.79 10.16 -19.75
C VAL A 175 32.21 10.74 -19.75
N GLU A 176 33.23 9.92 -20.01
CA GLU A 176 34.63 10.38 -20.08
C GLU A 176 34.81 11.43 -21.19
N LYS A 177 34.20 11.20 -22.35
CA LYS A 177 34.25 12.15 -23.47
C LYS A 177 33.52 13.46 -23.16
N VAL A 178 32.30 13.40 -22.62
CA VAL A 178 31.49 14.59 -22.32
C VAL A 178 32.12 15.44 -21.21
N LEU A 179 32.77 14.80 -20.23
CA LEU A 179 33.49 15.50 -19.17
C LEU A 179 34.78 16.16 -19.66
N SER A 180 35.49 15.55 -20.62
CA SER A 180 36.66 16.18 -21.25
C SER A 180 36.30 17.44 -22.05
N GLU A 181 35.11 17.47 -22.64
CA GLU A 181 34.62 18.58 -23.45
C GLU A 181 33.92 19.65 -22.60
N ASN A 182 33.35 19.30 -21.44
CA ASN A 182 32.63 20.22 -20.54
C ASN A 182 33.01 19.99 -19.06
N PRO A 183 34.24 20.37 -18.63
CA PRO A 183 34.77 20.05 -17.31
C PRO A 183 34.08 20.78 -16.14
N ASN A 184 33.17 21.73 -16.38
CA ASN A 184 32.44 22.44 -15.33
C ASN A 184 30.95 22.64 -15.68
N GLY A 185 30.40 21.72 -16.49
CA GLY A 185 29.02 21.78 -16.94
C GLY A 185 28.03 21.38 -15.85
N ASP A 186 26.92 22.10 -15.74
CA ASP A 186 25.77 21.69 -14.92
C ASP A 186 25.12 20.42 -15.50
N MET A 187 24.43 19.64 -14.66
CA MET A 187 23.86 18.32 -15.00
C MET A 187 22.99 18.38 -16.27
N LEU A 188 22.21 19.44 -16.44
CA LEU A 188 21.35 19.63 -17.62
C LEU A 188 22.18 19.81 -18.91
N THR A 189 23.31 20.51 -18.82
CA THR A 189 24.26 20.72 -19.93
C THR A 189 24.98 19.42 -20.28
N LEU A 190 25.39 18.64 -19.26
CA LEU A 190 26.04 17.33 -19.44
C LEU A 190 25.07 16.33 -20.10
N MET A 191 23.82 16.25 -19.65
CA MET A 191 22.83 15.38 -20.28
C MET A 191 22.52 15.78 -21.72
N ALA A 192 22.45 17.08 -22.03
CA ALA A 192 22.25 17.57 -23.40
C ALA A 192 23.44 17.19 -24.31
N ALA A 193 24.67 17.26 -23.81
CA ALA A 193 25.86 16.82 -24.52
C ALA A 193 25.86 15.30 -24.76
N VAL A 194 25.45 14.51 -23.77
CA VAL A 194 25.30 13.05 -23.91
C VAL A 194 24.26 12.71 -25.00
N ILE A 195 23.11 13.38 -25.01
CA ILE A 195 22.07 13.16 -26.04
C ILE A 195 22.59 13.53 -27.43
N SER A 196 23.42 14.57 -27.55
CA SER A 196 24.07 14.96 -28.80
C SER A 196 25.07 13.90 -29.28
N GLU A 197 25.89 13.36 -28.39
CA GLU A 197 26.86 12.30 -28.70
C GLU A 197 26.17 10.98 -29.08
N LEU A 198 25.08 10.61 -28.40
CA LEU A 198 24.26 9.45 -28.75
C LEU A 198 23.57 9.58 -30.13
N LYS A 199 23.30 10.80 -30.58
CA LYS A 199 22.79 11.06 -31.95
C LYS A 199 23.91 10.97 -32.99
N LYS A 200 25.13 11.39 -32.67
CA LYS A 200 26.30 11.31 -33.57
C LYS A 200 26.81 9.88 -33.77
N THR A 201 26.64 8.99 -32.79
CA THR A 201 27.06 7.58 -32.89
C THR A 201 26.18 6.71 -33.80
N LYS A 202 25.10 7.24 -34.39
CA LYS A 202 24.25 6.54 -35.38
C LYS A 202 24.64 6.76 -36.85
N THR A 203 25.91 7.05 -37.15
CA THR A 203 26.42 7.06 -38.55
C THR A 203 27.71 6.24 -38.73
N GLY A 204 27.54 4.95 -38.99
CA GLY A 204 28.34 4.23 -39.99
C GLY A 204 29.40 3.22 -39.53
N LYS A 205 29.06 1.92 -39.63
CA LYS A 205 29.70 0.97 -40.56
C LYS A 205 28.94 -0.37 -40.61
N LYS A 206 28.47 -0.74 -41.82
CA LYS A 206 28.01 -2.09 -42.17
C LYS A 206 29.21 -3.03 -42.24
N GLN A 207 29.20 -4.13 -41.50
CA GLN A 207 29.89 -5.37 -41.88
C GLN A 207 29.04 -6.61 -41.56
N SER A 208 28.71 -7.31 -42.65
CA SER A 208 28.40 -8.72 -42.83
C SER A 208 27.47 -9.43 -41.83
N ALA A 209 26.28 -9.76 -42.32
CA ALA A 209 25.41 -10.76 -41.74
C ALA A 209 26.11 -12.13 -41.75
N SER A 210 26.49 -12.63 -40.57
CA SER A 210 26.64 -14.06 -40.35
C SER A 210 25.61 -14.49 -39.31
N ARG A 211 24.78 -15.46 -39.71
CA ARG A 211 23.71 -16.07 -38.93
C ARG A 211 24.24 -16.54 -37.58
N LEU A 212 23.68 -16.02 -36.49
CA LEU A 212 23.57 -16.74 -35.23
C LEU A 212 22.08 -16.82 -34.86
N LYS A 213 21.62 -18.06 -34.78
CA LYS A 213 20.24 -18.47 -34.51
C LYS A 213 19.72 -17.79 -33.26
N LEU A 214 18.55 -17.17 -33.37
CA LEU A 214 17.73 -16.82 -32.22
C LEU A 214 17.37 -18.12 -31.52
N VAL A 215 17.97 -18.36 -30.35
CA VAL A 215 17.54 -19.41 -29.44
C VAL A 215 16.14 -19.01 -28.97
N ALA A 216 15.17 -19.85 -29.34
CA ALA A 216 13.77 -19.71 -28.96
C ALA A 216 13.66 -19.55 -27.44
N ALA A 217 12.91 -18.54 -27.01
CA ALA A 217 12.42 -18.45 -25.65
C ALA A 217 11.67 -19.75 -25.35
N ASN A 218 12.01 -20.40 -24.24
CA ASN A 218 11.29 -21.58 -23.75
C ASN A 218 9.80 -21.22 -23.64
N GLU A 219 9.01 -21.72 -24.58
CA GLU A 219 7.56 -21.65 -24.53
C GLU A 219 7.12 -22.57 -23.40
N ASP A 220 6.73 -21.97 -22.29
CA ASP A 220 6.07 -22.70 -21.21
C ASP A 220 4.77 -23.27 -21.77
N ILE A 221 4.74 -24.58 -21.96
CA ILE A 221 3.67 -25.34 -22.63
C ILE A 221 2.32 -25.15 -21.91
N ASN A 222 2.36 -24.64 -20.67
CA ASN A 222 1.20 -24.38 -19.83
C ASN A 222 0.84 -22.89 -19.66
N ASP A 223 1.45 -21.95 -20.40
CA ASP A 223 1.02 -20.54 -20.32
C ASP A 223 -0.38 -20.37 -20.93
N LEU A 224 -1.36 -20.16 -20.06
CA LEU A 224 -2.78 -19.96 -20.40
C LEU A 224 -2.97 -18.82 -21.40
N ARG A 225 -2.08 -17.81 -21.40
CA ARG A 225 -2.14 -16.68 -22.32
C ARG A 225 -1.83 -17.09 -23.76
N LEU A 226 -0.93 -18.07 -23.96
CA LEU A 226 -0.63 -18.61 -25.29
C LEU A 226 -1.79 -19.47 -25.80
N ILE A 227 -2.44 -20.23 -24.92
CA ILE A 227 -3.56 -21.12 -25.27
C ILE A 227 -4.78 -20.30 -25.74
N VAL A 228 -5.12 -19.20 -25.05
CA VAL A 228 -6.24 -18.33 -25.43
C VAL A 228 -5.95 -17.54 -26.72
N LYS A 229 -4.68 -17.20 -26.97
CA LYS A 229 -4.25 -16.41 -28.12
C LYS A 229 -4.16 -17.21 -29.42
N ARG A 230 -4.30 -18.55 -29.39
CA ARG A 230 -4.36 -19.38 -30.60
C ARG A 230 -5.57 -18.97 -31.45
N GLU A 231 -5.35 -18.71 -32.73
CA GLU A 231 -6.41 -18.31 -33.66
C GLU A 231 -7.41 -19.46 -33.89
N GLY A 232 -8.69 -19.14 -33.88
CA GLY A 232 -9.80 -20.08 -34.03
C GLY A 232 -11.12 -19.47 -33.55
N SER A 233 -12.24 -19.90 -34.13
CA SER A 233 -13.59 -19.41 -33.86
C SER A 233 -14.17 -19.82 -32.50
N GLU A 234 -13.42 -20.60 -31.73
CA GLU A 234 -13.79 -21.08 -30.40
C GLU A 234 -13.62 -19.99 -29.34
N THR A 235 -14.50 -20.02 -28.34
CA THR A 235 -14.40 -19.10 -27.19
C THR A 235 -13.19 -19.45 -26.31
N PRO A 236 -12.65 -18.49 -25.54
CA PRO A 236 -11.53 -18.74 -24.63
C PRO A 236 -11.77 -19.92 -23.66
N TYR A 237 -13.03 -20.10 -23.22
CA TYR A 237 -13.43 -21.20 -22.35
C TYR A 237 -13.26 -22.58 -23.03
N GLN A 238 -13.71 -22.73 -24.29
CA GLN A 238 -13.58 -23.98 -25.03
C GLN A 238 -12.12 -24.35 -25.28
N LYS A 239 -11.27 -23.37 -25.58
CA LYS A 239 -9.83 -23.56 -25.79
C LYS A 239 -9.12 -24.08 -24.54
N LEU A 240 -9.49 -23.56 -23.37
CA LEU A 240 -8.94 -24.00 -22.10
C LEU A 240 -9.45 -25.37 -21.67
N LEU A 241 -10.71 -25.70 -21.98
CA LEU A 241 -11.29 -27.02 -21.73
C LEU A 241 -10.63 -28.09 -22.61
N ALA A 242 -10.43 -27.81 -23.91
CA ALA A 242 -9.75 -28.71 -24.84
C ALA A 242 -8.26 -28.92 -24.48
N ALA A 243 -7.62 -27.90 -23.91
CA ALA A 243 -6.27 -28.01 -23.36
C ALA A 243 -6.20 -28.73 -21.99
N GLY A 244 -7.34 -29.15 -21.43
CA GLY A 244 -7.42 -29.86 -20.15
C GLY A 244 -7.12 -28.98 -18.93
N MET A 245 -7.08 -27.65 -19.10
CA MET A 245 -6.77 -26.69 -18.03
C MET A 245 -7.97 -26.41 -17.13
N ILE A 246 -9.18 -26.64 -17.63
CA ILE A 246 -10.43 -26.50 -16.88
C ILE A 246 -11.33 -27.71 -17.13
N ARG A 247 -12.12 -28.10 -16.13
CA ARG A 247 -13.09 -29.20 -16.21
C ARG A 247 -14.51 -28.66 -16.40
N PHE A 248 -15.40 -29.48 -16.97
CA PHE A 248 -16.80 -29.11 -17.13
C PHE A 248 -17.48 -29.02 -15.75
N PRO A 249 -18.22 -27.92 -15.46
CA PRO A 249 -18.96 -27.83 -14.22
C PRO A 249 -20.25 -28.63 -14.36
N VAL A 250 -20.21 -29.91 -13.96
CA VAL A 250 -21.24 -30.72 -13.25
C VAL A 250 -20.81 -32.20 -13.40
N GLU A 251 -20.09 -32.73 -12.40
CA GLU A 251 -20.15 -34.13 -11.93
C GLU A 251 -19.27 -34.36 -10.67
N GLU A 252 -19.17 -33.35 -9.77
CA GLU A 252 -18.64 -33.54 -8.39
C GLU A 252 -19.79 -33.54 -7.36
N ARG A 253 -20.90 -34.19 -7.71
CA ARG A 253 -21.84 -34.72 -6.73
C ARG A 253 -21.98 -36.20 -7.01
N PHE A 254 -21.51 -36.99 -6.04
CA PHE A 254 -21.54 -38.46 -5.94
C PHE A 254 -20.35 -39.24 -6.53
N ALA A 255 -19.21 -39.16 -5.83
CA ALA A 255 -18.39 -40.32 -5.47
C ALA A 255 -17.63 -40.00 -4.17
#